data_AF-A0A9N8MYS7-F1
#
_entry.id   AF-A0A9N8MYS7-F1
#
_cell.length_a   1.000
_cell.length_b   1.000
_cell.length_c   1.000
_cell.angle_alpha   90.00
_cell.angle_beta   90.00
_cell.angle_gamma   90.00
#
_symmetry.space_group_name_H-M   'P 1'
#
loop_
_entity.id
_entity.type
_entity.pdbx_description
1 polymer ?
#
loop_
_entity_poly.entity_id
_entity_poly.type
_entity_poly.pdbx_seq_one_letter_code
_entity_poly.pdbx_strand_id
1 'polypeptide(L)' 'MWTCRNCNVSFDADHVEPEVDEEGFFFLCPACDYRNKLVDTGPDATGRPKLGQSDE' A
#
# COMPACT_ATOMS: atom_id res chain seq x y z
N MET A 1 5.37 -4.18 -5.55
CA MET A 1 4.92 -5.36 -4.78
C MET A 1 4.63 -4.92 -3.36
N TRP A 2 3.43 -5.20 -2.87
CA TRP A 2 3.02 -4.96 -1.50
C TRP A 2 2.66 -6.27 -0.82
N THR A 3 3.19 -6.49 0.37
CA THR A 3 2.99 -7.69 1.18
C THR A 3 2.07 -7.39 2.34
N CYS A 4 1.00 -8.16 2.50
CA CYS A 4 0.13 -8.00 3.64
C CYS A 4 0.86 -8.36 4.94
N ARG A 5 0.86 -7.47 5.93
CA ARG A 5 1.51 -7.66 7.23
C ARG A 5 0.80 -8.67 8.14
N ASN A 6 -0.43 -9.08 7.82
CA ASN A 6 -1.21 -10.02 8.60
C ASN A 6 -1.12 -11.46 8.06
N CYS A 7 -1.28 -11.65 6.75
CA CYS A 7 -1.28 -12.98 6.13
C CYS A 7 -0.01 -13.30 5.33
N ASN A 8 0.94 -12.36 5.23
CA ASN A 8 2.19 -12.48 4.46
C ASN A 8 2.03 -12.77 2.96
N VAL A 9 0.84 -12.58 2.39
CA VAL A 9 0.63 -12.69 0.95
C VAL A 9 1.12 -11.42 0.26
N SER A 10 1.92 -11.59 -0.80
CA SER A 10 2.42 -10.51 -1.63
C SER A 10 1.55 -10.32 -2.87
N PHE A 11 1.25 -9.06 -3.19
CA PHE A 11 0.49 -8.65 -4.36
C PHE A 11 1.32 -7.67 -5.18
N ASP A 12 1.15 -7.68 -6.49
CA ASP A 12 1.68 -6.61 -7.32
C ASP A 12 0.95 -5.30 -7.04
N ALA A 13 1.69 -4.19 -7.07
CA ALA A 13 1.11 -2.87 -6.78
C ALA A 13 0.06 -2.47 -7.83
N ASP A 14 0.14 -3.01 -9.04
CA ASP A 14 -0.87 -2.85 -10.08
C ASP A 14 -2.13 -3.71 -9.87
N HIS A 15 -2.09 -4.69 -8.96
CA HIS A 15 -3.20 -5.62 -8.70
C HIS A 15 -4.09 -5.16 -7.53
N VAL A 16 -3.64 -4.18 -6.75
CA VAL A 16 -4.36 -3.68 -5.59
C VAL A 16 -4.40 -2.16 -5.67
N GLU A 17 -5.61 -1.60 -5.68
CA GLU A 17 -5.76 -0.14 -5.66
C GLU A 17 -5.54 0.39 -4.24
N PRO A 18 -4.59 1.34 -4.05
CA PRO A 18 -4.41 1.99 -2.78
C PRO A 18 -5.52 3.01 -2.53
N GLU A 19 -5.97 3.08 -1.30
CA GLU A 19 -6.95 4.06 -0.81
C GLU A 19 -6.27 5.08 0.10
N VAL A 20 -6.93 6.21 0.31
CA VAL A 20 -6.48 7.28 1.21
C VAL A 20 -7.62 7.71 2.12
N ASP A 21 -7.35 7.74 3.42
CA ASP A 21 -8.27 8.27 4.44
C ASP A 21 -7.53 9.24 5.39
N GLU A 22 -8.21 9.62 6.48
CA GLU A 22 -7.70 10.55 7.50
C GLU A 22 -6.39 10.10 8.17
N GLU A 23 -6.08 8.79 8.19
CA GLU A 23 -4.85 8.22 8.73
C GLU A 23 -3.73 8.05 7.68
N GLY A 24 -4.02 8.32 6.40
CA GLY A 24 -3.08 8.30 5.29
C GLY A 24 -3.38 7.25 4.22
N PHE A 25 -2.35 6.84 3.49
CA PHE A 25 -2.47 5.85 2.42
C PHE A 25 -2.51 4.43 2.98
N PHE A 26 -3.34 3.57 2.42
CA PHE A 26 -3.43 2.17 2.80
C PHE A 26 -3.93 1.31 1.64
N PHE A 27 -3.84 -0.01 1.78
CA PHE A 27 -4.60 -0.94 0.96
C PHE A 27 -5.21 -2.03 1.82
N LEU A 28 -6.39 -2.52 1.43
CA LEU A 28 -7.01 -3.69 2.02
C LEU A 28 -6.46 -4.95 1.38
N CYS A 29 -6.02 -5.91 2.19
CA CYS A 29 -5.54 -7.18 1.68
C CYS A 29 -6.70 -7.98 1.05
N PRO A 30 -6.63 -8.36 -0.23
CA PRO A 30 -7.69 -9.13 -0.89
C PRO A 30 -7.92 -10.53 -0.29
N ALA A 31 -6.96 -11.06 0.47
CA ALA A 31 -7.01 -12.41 1.02
C ALA A 31 -7.55 -12.46 2.48
N CYS A 32 -7.44 -11.38 3.24
CA CYS A 32 -7.80 -11.38 4.66
C CYS A 32 -8.42 -10.07 5.17
N ASP A 33 -8.72 -9.13 4.26
CA ASP A 33 -9.30 -7.81 4.54
C ASP A 33 -8.51 -6.93 5.54
N TYR A 34 -7.28 -7.32 5.84
CA TYR A 34 -6.43 -6.57 6.74
C TYR A 34 -5.97 -5.25 6.09
N ARG A 35 -6.07 -4.16 6.84
CA ARG A 35 -5.62 -2.83 6.43
C ARG A 35 -4.10 -2.71 6.54
N ASN A 36 -3.44 -2.52 5.41
CA ASN A 36 -2.00 -2.36 5.34
C ASN A 36 -1.67 -0.90 5.06
N LYS A 37 -1.00 -0.26 6.02
CA LYS A 37 -0.55 1.13 5.87
C LYS A 37 0.50 1.23 4.77
N LEU A 38 0.36 2.26 3.94
CA LEU A 38 1.31 2.68 2.93
C LEU A 38 1.91 4.02 3.34
N VAL A 39 3.14 4.25 2.91
CA VAL A 39 3.86 5.51 3.09
C VAL A 39 4.12 6.14 1.74
N ASP A 40 4.00 7.46 1.66
CA ASP A 40 4.48 8.22 0.51
C ASP A 40 6.01 8.25 0.54
N THR A 41 6.63 7.63 -0.47
CA THR A 41 8.09 7.58 -0.64
C THR A 41 8.63 8.71 -1.51
N GLY A 42 7.77 9.67 -1.87
CA GLY A 42 8.09 10.84 -2.68
C GLY A 42 7.42 10.81 -4.05
N PRO A 43 7.52 11.90 -4.83
CA PRO A 43 6.87 11.98 -6.13
C PRO A 43 7.53 11.06 -7.17
N ASP A 44 6.71 10.44 -8.01
CA ASP A 44 7.14 9.73 -9.21
C ASP A 44 7.52 10.70 -10.35
N ALA A 45 7.92 10.14 -11.50
CA ALA A 45 8.33 10.92 -12.67
C ALA A 45 7.21 11.82 -13.25
N THR A 46 5.96 11.59 -12.85
CA THR A 46 4.77 12.37 -13.25
C THR A 46 4.30 13.32 -12.15
N GLY A 47 4.99 13.38 -11.01
CA GLY A 47 4.64 14.20 -9.85
C GLY A 47 3.55 13.60 -8.96
N ARG A 48 3.18 12.32 -9.14
CA ARG A 48 2.22 11.63 -8.27
C ARG A 48 2.95 11.01 -7.08
N PRO A 49 2.33 10.92 -5.89
CA PRO A 49 2.94 10.28 -4.74
C PRO A 49 3.22 8.80 -5.03
N LYS A 50 4.46 8.37 -4.81
CA LYS A 50 4.88 6.99 -4.97
C LYS A 50 4.66 6.25 -3.66
N LEU A 51 3.64 5.41 -3.62
CA LEU A 51 3.30 4.66 -2.42
C LEU A 51 4.20 3.42 -2.25
N GLY A 52 4.73 3.27 -1.05
CA GLY A 52 5.53 2.12 -0.64
C GLY A 52 5.06 1.56 0.70
N GLN A 53 5.57 0.40 1.09
CA GLN A 53 5.43 -0.08 2.46
C GLN A 53 6.68 0.29 3.24
N SER A 54 6.53 0.93 4.40
CA SER A 54 7.62 1.01 5.38
C SER A 54 7.76 -0.34 6.08
N ASP A 55 8.93 -0.65 6.63
CA ASP A 55 9.13 -1.78 7.56
C ASP A 55 8.84 -1.40 9.02
N GLU A 56 8.41 -0.15 9.25
CA GLU A 56 8.12 0.43 10.57
C GLU A 56 6.77 -0.04 11.14
#